data_AF-A0A7X9FD47-F1
#
_entry.id   AF-A0A7X9FD47-F1
#
_cell.length_a   1.000
_cell.length_b   1.000
_cell.length_c   1.000
_cell.angle_alpha   90.00
_cell.angle_beta   90.00
_cell.angle_gamma   90.00
#
_symmetry.space_group_name_H-M   'P 1'
#
loop_
_entity.id
_entity.type
_entity.pdbx_description
1 polymer ?
#
loop_
_entity_poly.entity_id
_entity_poly.type
_entity_poly.pdbx_seq_one_letter_code
_entity_poly.pdbx_strand_id
1 'polypeptide(L)'
;MKRAMLILSAMAVLALGQPVLAIPSLQTFIPSATWDAGTQTWVTNAGTFELWVIAANTDAKPIFDLTLVGALDQNQAPVASALSIDGADIDAFTYGTPPSWGDNAGDYPPHGIYPTNYFELSVAALVDDAPETVHNMQPGEYDDTAPGKIFKFEITTTYDWLHFDSYGFLREQDGLFKFSPNSHDAEKRTPPPPSVPEPGTMLLFGSALALVGVVRKFQK
;
A
#
# COMPACT_ATOMS: atom_id res chain seq x y z
N MET A 1 15.09 22.27 -39.44
CA MET A 1 15.73 21.04 -38.92
C MET A 1 15.93 21.06 -37.41
N LYS A 2 16.69 21.99 -36.81
CA LYS A 2 16.97 22.02 -35.35
C LYS A 2 15.73 21.95 -34.43
N ARG A 3 14.62 22.61 -34.81
CA ARG A 3 13.35 22.60 -34.05
C ARG A 3 12.58 21.28 -34.12
N ALA A 4 12.69 20.55 -35.25
CA ALA A 4 12.04 19.25 -35.40
C ALA A 4 12.78 18.18 -34.58
N MET A 5 14.11 18.25 -34.53
CA MET A 5 14.93 17.41 -33.66
C MET A 5 14.59 17.61 -32.18
N LEU A 6 14.40 18.85 -31.71
CA LEU A 6 14.11 19.12 -30.30
C LEU A 6 12.75 18.56 -29.83
N ILE A 7 11.72 18.62 -30.68
CA ILE A 7 10.39 18.04 -30.39
C ILE A 7 10.47 16.51 -30.42
N LEU A 8 11.19 15.93 -31.38
CA LEU A 8 11.37 14.48 -31.46
C LEU A 8 12.16 13.96 -30.26
N SER A 9 13.18 14.69 -29.79
CA SER A 9 13.92 14.37 -28.58
C SER A 9 13.08 14.49 -27.31
N ALA A 10 12.23 15.52 -27.18
CA ALA A 10 11.33 15.66 -26.04
C ALA A 10 10.26 14.55 -25.99
N MET A 11 9.70 14.17 -27.15
CA MET A 11 8.77 13.05 -27.25
C MET A 11 9.47 11.70 -26.99
N ALA A 12 10.72 11.53 -27.42
CA ALA A 12 11.51 10.34 -27.12
C ALA A 12 11.84 10.24 -25.61
N VAL A 13 12.16 11.34 -24.94
CA VAL A 13 12.40 11.36 -23.49
C VAL A 13 11.12 11.04 -22.70
N LEU A 14 9.96 11.55 -23.14
CA LEU A 14 8.66 11.20 -22.55
C LEU A 14 8.25 9.75 -22.82
N ALA A 15 8.69 9.16 -23.94
CA ALA A 15 8.44 7.75 -24.27
C ALA A 15 9.38 6.76 -23.54
N LEU A 16 10.48 7.25 -22.96
CA LEU A 16 11.47 6.43 -22.23
C LEU A 16 11.25 6.41 -20.71
N GLY A 17 10.19 7.07 -20.20
CA GLY A 17 9.76 6.93 -18.82
C GLY A 17 9.15 5.56 -18.58
N GLN A 18 9.98 4.52 -18.56
CA GLN A 18 9.56 3.23 -18.02
C GLN A 18 9.28 3.42 -16.53
N PRO A 19 8.13 2.94 -16.01
CA PRO A 19 7.94 2.94 -14.57
C PRO A 19 9.09 2.12 -13.96
N VAL A 20 9.82 2.72 -13.03
CA VAL A 20 10.75 1.97 -12.18
C VAL A 20 9.85 1.23 -11.18
N LEU A 21 9.36 0.06 -11.59
CA LEU A 21 8.50 -0.79 -10.79
C LEU A 21 9.36 -1.50 -9.74
N ALA A 22 9.70 -0.77 -8.69
CA ALA A 22 10.37 -1.35 -7.54
C ALA A 22 9.30 -1.96 -6.63
N ILE A 23 9.46 -3.24 -6.30
CA ILE A 23 8.62 -3.89 -5.30
C ILE A 23 8.77 -3.15 -3.98
N PRO A 24 7.69 -2.69 -3.35
CA PRO A 24 7.78 -2.02 -2.07
C PRO A 24 8.42 -2.92 -1.03
N SER A 25 9.19 -2.34 -0.11
CA SER A 25 9.80 -3.10 0.98
C SER A 25 8.77 -3.80 1.87
N LEU A 26 7.57 -3.23 1.98
CA LEU A 26 6.45 -3.75 2.76
C LEU A 26 5.16 -3.66 1.95
N GLN A 27 4.30 -4.66 2.08
CA GLN A 27 2.99 -4.75 1.42
C GLN A 27 2.03 -5.53 2.33
N THR A 28 0.74 -5.23 2.27
CA THR A 28 -0.32 -6.10 2.77
C THR A 28 -1.17 -6.63 1.62
N PHE A 29 -1.66 -7.86 1.73
CA PHE A 29 -2.41 -8.49 0.64
C PHE A 29 -3.43 -9.49 1.19
N ILE A 30 -4.60 -9.58 0.55
CA ILE A 30 -5.63 -10.57 0.86
C ILE A 30 -5.86 -11.39 -0.41
N PRO A 31 -5.47 -12.68 -0.46
CA PRO A 31 -5.57 -13.49 -1.68
C PRO A 31 -6.98 -13.62 -2.26
N SER A 32 -8.01 -13.56 -1.41
CA SER A 32 -9.41 -13.64 -1.82
C SER A 32 -10.05 -12.27 -2.11
N ALA A 33 -9.29 -11.17 -2.02
CA ALA A 33 -9.81 -9.82 -2.21
C ALA A 33 -9.94 -9.45 -3.69
N THR A 34 -10.68 -8.37 -3.95
CA THR A 34 -10.74 -7.69 -5.23
C THR A 34 -10.04 -6.36 -5.11
N TRP A 35 -9.26 -5.99 -6.12
CA TRP A 35 -8.61 -4.68 -6.17
C TRP A 35 -9.61 -3.54 -6.42
N ASP A 36 -9.60 -2.52 -5.57
CA ASP A 36 -10.28 -1.25 -5.81
C ASP A 36 -9.31 -0.24 -6.42
N ALA A 37 -9.49 0.08 -7.70
CA ALA A 37 -8.65 1.07 -8.40
C ALA A 37 -8.85 2.51 -7.89
N GLY A 38 -9.97 2.80 -7.22
CA GLY A 38 -10.27 4.13 -6.68
C GLY A 38 -9.41 4.46 -5.45
N THR A 39 -9.22 3.49 -4.57
CA THR A 39 -8.36 3.64 -3.37
C THR A 39 -6.99 2.99 -3.53
N GLN A 40 -6.80 2.20 -4.59
CA GLN A 40 -5.61 1.37 -4.82
C GLN A 40 -5.37 0.36 -3.69
N THR A 41 -6.42 -0.35 -3.28
CA THR A 41 -6.41 -1.23 -2.09
C THR A 41 -6.99 -2.60 -2.42
N TRP A 42 -6.48 -3.65 -1.78
CA TRP A 42 -7.08 -4.98 -1.82
C TRP A 42 -8.27 -5.08 -0.86
N VAL A 43 -9.49 -5.23 -1.40
CA VAL A 43 -10.73 -5.20 -0.61
C VAL A 43 -11.41 -6.56 -0.53
N THR A 44 -11.73 -7.01 0.68
CA THR A 44 -12.62 -8.15 0.94
C THR A 44 -13.89 -7.73 1.67
N ASN A 45 -14.98 -8.47 1.49
CA ASN A 45 -16.21 -8.36 2.29
C ASN A 45 -16.45 -9.59 3.18
N ALA A 46 -15.55 -10.56 3.16
CA ALA A 46 -15.66 -11.76 3.98
C ALA A 46 -15.42 -11.41 5.46
N GLY A 47 -16.17 -12.06 6.36
CA GLY A 47 -15.95 -11.95 7.81
C GLY A 47 -14.73 -12.76 8.29
N THR A 48 -14.28 -13.75 7.51
CA THR A 48 -13.05 -14.50 7.75
C THR A 48 -12.24 -14.57 6.47
N PHE A 49 -10.94 -14.26 6.54
CA PHE A 49 -10.04 -14.23 5.38
C PHE A 49 -8.58 -14.38 5.79
N GLU A 50 -7.73 -14.77 4.83
CA GLU A 50 -6.28 -14.79 5.01
C GLU A 50 -5.69 -13.41 4.69
N LEU A 51 -4.85 -12.87 5.57
CA LEU A 51 -4.09 -11.64 5.38
C LEU A 51 -2.60 -11.96 5.30
N TRP A 52 -1.92 -11.40 4.31
CA TRP A 52 -0.48 -11.51 4.12
C TRP A 52 0.19 -10.19 4.48
N VAL A 53 1.23 -10.26 5.29
CA VAL A 53 2.22 -9.18 5.47
C VAL A 53 3.48 -9.62 4.74
N ILE A 54 3.88 -8.85 3.75
CA ILE A 54 4.96 -9.20 2.83
C ILE A 54 6.13 -8.25 3.04
N ALA A 55 7.28 -8.81 3.36
CA ALA A 55 8.56 -8.10 3.40
C ALA A 55 9.36 -8.44 2.14
N ALA A 56 9.81 -7.44 1.38
CA ALA A 56 10.55 -7.61 0.14
C ALA A 56 11.91 -6.89 0.16
N ASN A 57 12.83 -7.33 -0.69
CA ASN A 57 14.20 -6.84 -0.79
C ASN A 57 15.00 -7.03 0.52
N THR A 58 14.73 -8.11 1.25
CA THR A 58 15.28 -8.38 2.59
C THR A 58 16.72 -8.91 2.58
N ASP A 59 17.23 -9.30 1.41
CA ASP A 59 18.61 -9.72 1.18
C ASP A 59 19.60 -8.52 1.22
N ALA A 60 19.18 -7.39 0.66
CA ALA A 60 19.95 -6.16 0.62
C ALA A 60 19.58 -5.19 1.76
N LYS A 61 18.39 -5.33 2.34
CA LYS A 61 17.85 -4.38 3.33
C LYS A 61 17.06 -5.13 4.40
N PRO A 62 17.72 -5.68 5.42
CA PRO A 62 17.05 -6.31 6.55
C PRO A 62 16.04 -5.36 7.21
N ILE A 63 14.86 -5.89 7.55
CA ILE A 63 13.76 -5.13 8.18
C ILE A 63 13.64 -5.54 9.65
N PHE A 64 13.62 -4.57 10.55
CA PHE A 64 13.47 -4.74 11.99
C PHE A 64 12.09 -4.33 12.46
N ASP A 65 11.63 -4.96 13.54
CA ASP A 65 10.36 -4.68 14.22
C ASP A 65 9.18 -4.59 13.24
N LEU A 66 9.13 -5.56 12.32
CA LEU A 66 8.02 -5.68 11.37
C LEU A 66 6.73 -5.82 12.18
N THR A 67 5.83 -4.88 11.96
CA THR A 67 4.60 -4.73 12.72
C THR A 67 3.44 -4.63 11.76
N LEU A 68 2.41 -5.44 11.99
CA LEU A 68 1.11 -5.33 11.37
C LEU A 68 0.30 -4.30 12.15
N VAL A 69 -0.34 -3.39 11.43
CA VAL A 69 -1.27 -2.43 12.02
C VAL A 69 -2.65 -2.70 11.43
N GLY A 70 -3.66 -2.80 12.30
CA GLY A 70 -5.06 -2.79 11.87
C GLY A 70 -5.79 -1.60 12.45
N ALA A 71 -6.52 -0.87 11.61
CA ALA A 71 -7.17 0.39 11.94
C ALA A 71 -8.68 0.34 11.67
N LEU A 72 -9.49 0.82 12.61
CA LEU A 72 -10.94 0.94 12.47
C LEU A 72 -11.31 2.24 11.75
N ASP A 73 -12.56 2.32 11.27
CA ASP A 73 -13.09 3.57 10.71
C ASP A 73 -13.06 4.66 11.80
N GLN A 74 -12.82 5.92 11.41
CA GLN A 74 -12.70 7.04 12.35
C GLN A 74 -13.91 7.20 13.29
N ASN A 75 -15.09 6.72 12.87
CA ASN A 75 -16.33 6.78 13.65
C ASN A 75 -16.68 5.47 14.34
N GLN A 76 -15.82 4.45 14.25
CA GLN A 76 -16.06 3.12 14.78
C GLN A 76 -15.28 2.91 16.09
N ALA A 77 -16.00 2.53 17.14
CA ALA A 77 -15.42 2.18 18.42
C ALA A 77 -14.99 0.70 18.45
N PRO A 78 -13.92 0.34 19.19
CA PRO A 78 -13.59 -1.05 19.45
C PRO A 78 -14.71 -1.79 20.18
N VAL A 79 -14.96 -3.02 19.77
CA VAL A 79 -15.91 -3.96 20.37
C VAL A 79 -15.13 -5.22 20.76
N ALA A 80 -15.32 -5.68 21.99
CA ALA A 80 -14.63 -6.87 22.49
C ALA A 80 -14.96 -8.12 21.66
N SER A 81 -13.95 -8.95 21.38
CA SER A 81 -14.06 -10.16 20.54
C SER A 81 -14.62 -9.91 19.13
N ALA A 82 -14.63 -8.66 18.64
CA ALA A 82 -15.09 -8.34 17.29
C ALA A 82 -14.01 -8.54 16.23
N LEU A 83 -12.77 -8.80 16.63
CA LEU A 83 -11.63 -9.12 15.78
C LEU A 83 -10.79 -10.19 16.47
N SER A 84 -10.40 -11.22 15.73
CA SER A 84 -9.39 -12.19 16.14
C SER A 84 -8.36 -12.41 15.03
N ILE A 85 -7.11 -12.62 15.43
CA ILE A 85 -6.00 -12.98 14.54
C ILE A 85 -5.47 -14.34 14.99
N ASP A 86 -5.45 -15.31 14.08
CA ASP A 86 -5.06 -16.70 14.36
C ASP A 86 -5.82 -17.29 15.57
N GLY A 87 -7.09 -16.92 15.72
CA GLY A 87 -7.96 -17.34 16.81
C GLY A 87 -7.75 -16.61 18.16
N ALA A 88 -6.83 -15.66 18.25
CA ALA A 88 -6.64 -14.82 19.43
C ALA A 88 -7.40 -13.49 19.28
N ASP A 89 -8.25 -13.17 20.25
CA ASP A 89 -9.02 -11.92 20.26
C ASP A 89 -8.09 -10.69 20.38
N ILE A 90 -8.41 -9.66 19.60
CA ILE A 90 -7.75 -8.35 19.62
C ILE A 90 -8.70 -7.37 20.29
N ASP A 91 -8.44 -7.08 21.57
CA ASP A 91 -9.24 -6.14 22.38
C ASP A 91 -8.48 -4.86 22.75
N ALA A 92 -7.15 -4.85 22.56
CA ALA A 92 -6.29 -3.74 22.93
C ALA A 92 -6.12 -2.78 21.75
N PHE A 93 -6.98 -1.76 21.69
CA PHE A 93 -6.89 -0.67 20.72
C PHE A 93 -6.37 0.61 21.37
N THR A 94 -5.57 1.36 20.61
CA THR A 94 -5.08 2.69 20.93
C THR A 94 -5.68 3.68 19.95
N TYR A 95 -6.09 4.86 20.43
CA TYR A 95 -6.55 5.94 19.56
C TYR A 95 -5.38 6.86 19.17
N GLY A 96 -5.16 7.07 17.88
CA GLY A 96 -4.12 7.98 17.38
C GLY A 96 -3.61 7.59 16.00
N THR A 97 -2.31 7.84 15.78
CA THR A 97 -1.57 7.46 14.57
C THR A 97 -0.43 6.53 15.00
N PRO A 98 -0.21 5.38 14.33
CA PRO A 98 0.95 4.52 14.58
C PRO A 98 2.26 5.21 14.12
N PRO A 99 3.44 4.65 14.44
CA PRO A 99 3.68 3.75 15.55
C PRO A 99 3.22 4.33 16.90
N SER A 100 2.81 3.49 17.86
CA SER A 100 2.39 3.99 19.19
C SER A 100 3.56 4.33 20.14
N TRP A 101 4.78 3.96 19.77
CA TRP A 101 5.96 4.03 20.65
C TRP A 101 7.26 4.33 19.87
N GLY A 102 8.32 4.65 20.63
CA GLY A 102 9.65 4.93 20.09
C GLY A 102 9.81 6.37 19.57
N ASP A 103 10.99 6.65 18.99
CA ASP A 103 11.31 7.98 18.45
C ASP A 103 10.48 8.34 17.20
N ASN A 104 9.84 7.35 16.60
CA ASN A 104 8.98 7.50 15.42
C ASN A 104 7.48 7.47 15.79
N ALA A 105 7.13 7.66 17.06
CA ALA A 105 5.74 7.57 17.48
C ALA A 105 4.87 8.62 16.76
N GLY A 106 3.84 8.15 16.05
CA GLY A 106 2.95 8.99 15.23
C GLY A 106 3.50 9.39 13.86
N ASP A 107 4.66 8.87 13.44
CA ASP A 107 5.28 9.20 12.15
C ASP A 107 4.69 8.44 10.95
N TYR A 108 3.69 7.57 11.14
CA TYR A 108 3.02 6.94 10.01
C TYR A 108 2.34 8.03 9.15
N PRO A 109 2.64 8.11 7.84
CA PRO A 109 2.12 9.17 7.00
C PRO A 109 0.59 9.21 7.00
N PRO A 110 -0.02 10.39 7.23
CA PRO A 110 -1.47 10.52 7.15
C PRO A 110 -1.91 10.25 5.71
N HIS A 111 -2.66 9.18 5.49
CA HIS A 111 -3.27 8.88 4.19
C HIS A 111 -4.79 8.70 4.26
N GLY A 112 -5.43 9.44 5.18
CA GLY A 112 -6.89 9.61 5.25
C GLY A 112 -7.58 8.76 6.31
N ILE A 113 -6.86 7.83 6.95
CA ILE A 113 -7.42 6.90 7.94
C ILE A 113 -7.13 7.38 9.37
N TYR A 114 -5.90 7.81 9.62
CA TYR A 114 -5.47 8.29 10.94
C TYR A 114 -5.81 9.77 11.17
N PRO A 115 -6.05 10.20 12.43
CA PRO A 115 -6.06 9.38 13.64
C PRO A 115 -7.35 8.55 13.77
N THR A 116 -7.23 7.33 14.29
CA THR A 116 -8.36 6.42 14.56
C THR A 116 -8.01 5.41 15.66
N ASN A 117 -8.93 4.51 16.01
CA ASN A 117 -8.63 3.35 16.86
C ASN A 117 -7.87 2.30 16.05
N TYR A 118 -6.69 1.91 16.50
CA TYR A 118 -5.85 0.90 15.86
C TYR A 118 -5.24 -0.07 16.87
N PHE A 119 -4.76 -1.21 16.40
CA PHE A 119 -3.88 -2.11 17.15
C PHE A 119 -2.56 -2.33 16.40
N GLU A 120 -1.53 -2.73 17.13
CA GLU A 120 -0.23 -3.10 16.59
C GLU A 120 0.09 -4.55 17.00
N LEU A 121 0.44 -5.38 16.03
CA LEU A 121 0.87 -6.75 16.25
C LEU A 121 2.30 -6.93 15.74
N SER A 122 3.21 -7.30 16.63
CA SER A 122 4.59 -7.65 16.22
C SER A 122 4.57 -8.92 15.37
N VAL A 123 5.01 -8.80 14.13
CA VAL A 123 5.09 -9.89 13.15
C VAL A 123 6.45 -10.58 13.25
N ALA A 124 7.53 -9.79 13.26
CA ALA A 124 8.89 -10.29 13.39
C ALA A 124 9.84 -9.21 13.93
N ALA A 125 10.73 -9.60 14.85
CA ALA A 125 11.79 -8.71 15.32
C ALA A 125 12.84 -8.41 14.24
N LEU A 126 13.09 -9.38 13.36
CA LEU A 126 14.02 -9.27 12.25
C LEU A 126 13.53 -10.11 11.06
N VAL A 127 13.60 -9.53 9.88
CA VAL A 127 13.46 -10.20 8.59
C VAL A 127 14.73 -9.94 7.79
N ASP A 128 15.61 -10.93 7.74
CA ASP A 128 16.84 -10.96 6.97
C ASP A 128 16.93 -12.23 6.13
N ASP A 129 17.72 -12.17 5.04
CA ASP A 129 18.13 -13.31 4.21
C ASP A 129 16.99 -14.28 3.86
N ALA A 130 15.81 -13.74 3.59
CA ALA A 130 14.63 -14.55 3.32
C ALA A 130 14.70 -15.10 1.87
N PRO A 131 14.75 -16.43 1.69
CA PRO A 131 15.03 -17.03 0.38
C PRO A 131 13.78 -17.15 -0.50
N GLU A 132 12.62 -16.69 -0.03
CA GLU A 132 11.36 -16.80 -0.78
C GLU A 132 11.31 -15.72 -1.86
N THR A 133 10.71 -16.06 -2.99
CA THR A 133 10.37 -15.08 -4.02
C THR A 133 9.02 -14.47 -3.68
N VAL A 134 8.98 -13.16 -3.47
CA VAL A 134 7.75 -12.40 -3.27
C VAL A 134 7.45 -11.56 -4.51
N HIS A 135 6.16 -11.36 -4.77
CA HIS A 135 5.67 -10.61 -5.92
C HIS A 135 5.22 -9.21 -5.51
N ASN A 136 5.24 -8.29 -6.46
CA ASN A 136 4.48 -7.06 -6.35
C ASN A 136 2.99 -7.40 -6.44
N MET A 137 2.26 -7.14 -5.36
CA MET A 137 0.85 -7.50 -5.28
C MET A 137 -0.06 -6.47 -5.94
N GLN A 138 0.46 -5.44 -6.62
CA GLN A 138 -0.36 -4.52 -7.39
C GLN A 138 -0.83 -5.17 -8.72
N PRO A 139 -2.09 -4.99 -9.14
CA PRO A 139 -2.55 -5.56 -10.39
C PRO A 139 -1.76 -5.08 -11.60
N GLY A 140 -1.37 -6.01 -12.47
CA GLY A 140 -0.55 -5.74 -13.64
C GLY A 140 0.96 -5.72 -13.37
N GLU A 141 1.38 -5.84 -12.10
CA GLU A 141 2.79 -5.81 -11.70
C GLU A 141 3.26 -7.15 -11.10
N TYR A 142 2.42 -8.20 -11.15
CA TYR A 142 2.70 -9.50 -10.52
C TYR A 142 3.95 -10.22 -11.08
N ASP A 143 4.40 -9.86 -12.29
CA ASP A 143 5.63 -10.42 -12.86
C ASP A 143 6.90 -9.85 -12.21
N ASP A 144 6.79 -8.75 -11.45
CA ASP A 144 7.90 -8.21 -10.67
C ASP A 144 8.12 -9.06 -9.42
N THR A 145 9.35 -9.56 -9.27
CA THR A 145 9.75 -10.40 -8.12
C THR A 145 10.95 -9.85 -7.36
N ALA A 146 10.99 -10.09 -6.05
CA ALA A 146 12.13 -9.79 -5.18
C ALA A 146 12.30 -10.92 -4.15
N PRO A 147 13.51 -11.09 -3.59
CA PRO A 147 13.69 -11.93 -2.40
C PRO A 147 12.96 -11.30 -1.21
N GLY A 148 12.31 -12.12 -0.40
CA GLY A 148 11.44 -11.65 0.67
C GLY A 148 10.85 -12.77 1.51
N LYS A 149 9.85 -12.42 2.32
CA LYS A 149 9.10 -13.34 3.18
C LYS A 149 7.64 -12.95 3.26
N ILE A 150 6.76 -13.96 3.30
CA ILE A 150 5.33 -13.79 3.50
C ILE A 150 4.93 -14.31 4.88
N PHE A 151 4.35 -13.45 5.71
CA PHE A 151 3.71 -13.82 6.97
C PHE A 151 2.20 -13.87 6.75
N LYS A 152 1.57 -14.97 7.14
CA LYS A 152 0.15 -15.21 6.88
C LYS A 152 -0.61 -15.27 8.19
N PHE A 153 -1.76 -14.63 8.21
CA PHE A 153 -2.63 -14.54 9.36
C PHE A 153 -4.06 -14.91 8.95
N GLU A 154 -4.77 -15.67 9.78
CA GLU A 154 -6.21 -15.84 9.65
C GLU A 154 -6.90 -14.71 10.42
N ILE A 155 -7.61 -13.85 9.70
CA ILE A 155 -8.40 -12.77 10.29
C ILE A 155 -9.85 -13.23 10.37
N THR A 156 -10.47 -13.06 11.53
CA THR A 156 -11.94 -13.11 11.67
C THR A 156 -12.43 -11.82 12.30
N THR A 157 -13.43 -11.17 11.71
CA THR A 157 -13.96 -9.91 12.21
C THR A 157 -15.44 -9.71 11.93
N THR A 158 -16.11 -8.96 12.82
CA THR A 158 -17.48 -8.48 12.66
C THR A 158 -17.57 -7.00 12.28
N TYR A 159 -16.44 -6.29 12.24
CA TYR A 159 -16.41 -4.87 11.85
C TYR A 159 -16.78 -4.70 10.38
N ASP A 160 -17.51 -3.63 10.04
CA ASP A 160 -17.86 -3.32 8.65
C ASP A 160 -16.68 -2.80 7.84
N TRP A 161 -15.77 -2.08 8.51
CA TRP A 161 -14.53 -1.60 7.94
C TRP A 161 -13.32 -1.86 8.85
N LEU A 162 -12.25 -2.36 8.27
CA LEU A 162 -10.96 -2.61 8.92
C LEU A 162 -9.84 -2.49 7.88
N HIS A 163 -8.93 -1.54 8.09
CA HIS A 163 -7.77 -1.32 7.22
C HIS A 163 -6.51 -1.97 7.79
N PHE A 164 -5.65 -2.49 6.92
CA PHE A 164 -4.40 -3.13 7.29
C PHE A 164 -3.21 -2.46 6.63
N ASP A 165 -2.33 -1.97 7.47
CA ASP A 165 -1.04 -1.39 7.16
C ASP A 165 0.08 -2.29 7.69
N SER A 166 1.31 -2.05 7.26
CA SER A 166 2.48 -2.61 7.94
C SER A 166 3.61 -1.61 7.99
N TYR A 167 4.44 -1.68 9.03
CA TYR A 167 5.66 -0.89 9.12
C TYR A 167 6.83 -1.69 9.69
N GLY A 168 8.03 -1.15 9.53
CA GLY A 168 9.28 -1.64 10.11
C GLY A 168 10.42 -0.66 9.88
N PHE A 169 11.65 -1.07 10.21
CA PHE A 169 12.81 -0.18 10.15
C PHE A 169 13.98 -0.82 9.40
N LEU A 170 14.67 -0.04 8.54
CA LEU A 170 15.88 -0.51 7.87
C LEU A 170 17.12 -0.26 8.73
N ARG A 171 17.85 -1.33 9.05
CA ARG A 171 19.07 -1.24 9.87
C ARG A 171 20.20 -0.44 9.23
N GLU A 172 20.42 -0.63 7.95
CA GLU A 172 21.56 -0.05 7.23
C GLU A 172 21.38 1.43 6.91
N GLN A 173 20.20 1.99 7.24
CA GLN A 173 19.85 3.39 6.99
C GLN A 173 19.43 4.07 8.29
N ASP A 174 20.20 3.86 9.37
CA ASP A 174 20.00 4.48 10.69
C ASP A 174 18.57 4.33 11.26
N GLY A 175 17.92 3.19 11.01
CA GLY A 175 16.56 2.95 11.47
C GLY A 175 15.50 3.67 10.63
N LEU A 176 15.77 3.91 9.33
CA LEU A 176 14.80 4.53 8.43
C LEU A 176 13.48 3.78 8.48
N PHE A 177 12.43 4.51 8.87
CA PHE A 177 11.06 4.04 8.88
C PHE A 177 10.59 3.63 7.48
N LYS A 178 10.00 2.43 7.39
CA LYS A 178 9.37 1.88 6.20
C LYS A 178 7.96 1.47 6.53
N PHE A 179 7.08 1.65 5.57
CA PHE A 179 5.67 1.33 5.67
C PHE A 179 5.15 0.81 4.33
N SER A 180 4.03 0.09 4.34
CA SER A 180 3.34 -0.29 3.11
C SER A 180 2.87 0.96 2.38
N PRO A 181 3.19 1.14 1.09
CA PRO A 181 2.65 2.27 0.35
C PRO A 181 1.15 2.07 0.15
N ASN A 182 0.40 3.17 0.04
CA ASN A 182 -1.06 3.12 -0.04
C ASN A 182 -1.62 2.21 -1.15
N SER A 183 -0.86 2.05 -2.25
CA SER A 183 -1.22 1.16 -3.36
C SER A 183 -1.03 -0.34 -3.06
N HIS A 184 -0.63 -0.67 -1.83
CA HIS A 184 -0.33 -2.02 -1.37
C HIS A 184 -0.95 -2.27 -0.01
N ASP A 185 -2.01 -1.54 0.30
CA ASP A 185 -2.80 -1.75 1.50
C ASP A 185 -3.86 -2.82 1.24
N ALA A 186 -4.42 -3.33 2.34
CA ALA A 186 -5.52 -4.28 2.31
C ALA A 186 -6.59 -3.85 3.30
N GLU A 187 -7.86 -4.10 2.97
CA GLU A 187 -8.97 -3.75 3.83
C GLU A 187 -10.12 -4.77 3.76
N LYS A 188 -10.84 -4.88 4.86
CA LYS A 188 -12.20 -5.40 4.90
C LYS A 188 -13.15 -4.20 4.78
N ARG A 189 -14.08 -4.22 3.83
CA ARG A 189 -15.11 -3.18 3.69
C ARG A 189 -16.46 -3.80 3.31
N THR A 190 -17.54 -3.41 3.99
CA THR A 190 -18.91 -3.84 3.68
C THR A 190 -19.88 -2.66 3.83
N PRO A 191 -20.64 -2.29 2.77
CA PRO A 191 -20.61 -2.82 1.40
C PRO A 191 -19.28 -2.51 0.69
N PRO A 192 -18.89 -3.25 -0.38
CA PRO A 192 -17.68 -2.92 -1.13
C PRO A 192 -17.74 -1.49 -1.69
N PRO A 193 -16.60 -0.83 -1.87
CA PRO A 193 -16.57 0.53 -2.42
C PRO A 193 -17.20 0.56 -3.81
N PRO A 194 -17.88 1.66 -4.17
CA PRO A 194 -18.26 1.85 -5.55
C PRO A 194 -16.99 1.93 -6.40
N SER A 195 -16.88 1.09 -7.43
CA SER A 195 -15.76 1.14 -8.37
C SER A 195 -15.71 2.55 -8.98
N VAL A 196 -14.72 3.36 -8.59
CA VAL A 196 -14.52 4.68 -9.18
C VAL A 196 -13.82 4.46 -10.51
N PRO A 197 -14.43 4.81 -11.65
CA PRO A 197 -13.75 4.74 -12.94
C PRO A 197 -12.51 5.62 -12.88
N GLU A 198 -11.38 5.12 -13.38
CA GLU A 198 -10.14 5.90 -13.43
C GLU A 198 -10.39 7.29 -14.02
N PRO A 199 -9.69 8.34 -13.54
CA PRO A 199 -10.04 9.69 -13.90
C PRO A 199 -9.83 9.92 -15.40
N GLY A 200 -10.93 9.90 -16.17
CA GLY A 200 -10.94 10.37 -17.57
C GLY A 200 -10.40 11.80 -17.70
N THR A 201 -10.27 12.53 -16.59
CA THR A 201 -9.56 13.81 -16.47
C THR A 201 -8.08 13.75 -16.84
N MET A 202 -7.34 12.66 -16.62
CA MET A 202 -5.93 12.58 -17.06
C MET A 202 -5.84 12.45 -18.59
N LEU A 203 -6.71 11.64 -19.19
CA LEU A 203 -6.86 11.58 -20.65
C LEU A 203 -7.34 12.93 -21.22
N LEU A 204 -8.29 13.59 -20.54
CA LEU A 204 -8.80 14.90 -20.93
C LEU A 204 -7.73 15.99 -20.83
N PHE A 205 -6.93 15.98 -19.76
CA PHE A 205 -5.83 16.92 -19.57
C PHE A 205 -4.73 16.70 -20.61
N GLY A 206 -4.33 15.44 -20.84
CA GLY A 206 -3.37 15.08 -21.88
C GLY A 206 -3.85 15.49 -23.29
N SER A 207 -5.10 15.22 -23.62
CA SER A 207 -5.70 15.60 -24.90
C SER A 207 -5.86 17.12 -25.04
N ALA A 208 -6.22 17.84 -23.97
CA ALA A 208 -6.28 19.30 -23.96
C ALA A 208 -4.90 19.94 -24.19
N LEU A 209 -3.84 19.44 -23.53
CA LEU A 209 -2.48 19.92 -23.75
C LEU A 209 -2.00 19.67 -25.19
N ALA A 210 -2.31 18.50 -25.75
CA ALA A 210 -2.02 18.19 -27.14
C ALA A 210 -2.73 19.16 -28.10
N LEU A 211 -4.03 19.41 -27.88
CA LEU A 211 -4.82 20.35 -28.67
C LEU A 211 -4.29 21.79 -28.61
N VAL A 212 -3.92 22.28 -27.42
CA VAL A 212 -3.30 23.61 -27.26
C VAL A 212 -1.99 23.70 -28.04
N GLY A 213 -1.16 22.65 -28.01
CA GLY A 213 0.06 22.56 -28.79
C GLY A 213 -0.19 22.64 -30.30
N VAL A 214 -1.23 21.96 -30.79
CA VAL A 214 -1.64 22.00 -32.20
C VAL A 214 -2.17 23.38 -32.60
N VAL A 215 -3.07 23.98 -31.82
CA VAL A 215 -3.67 25.30 -32.13
C VAL A 215 -2.60 26.40 -32.19
N ARG A 216 -1.65 26.42 -31.24
CA ARG A 216 -0.54 27.40 -31.25
C ARG A 216 0.37 27.28 -32.46
N LYS A 217 0.45 26.10 -33.09
CA LYS A 217 1.26 25.88 -34.30
C LYS A 217 0.63 26.51 -35.54
N PHE A 218 -0.69 26.58 -35.62
CA PHE A 218 -1.43 27.10 -36.78
C PHE A 218 -1.80 28.58 -36.68
N GLN A 219 -1.55 29.23 -35.54
CA GLN A 219 -1.75 30.67 -35.33
C GLN A 219 -0.49 31.52 -35.61
N LYS A 220 0.56 30.92 -36.18
CA LYS A 220 1.77 31.62 -36.66
C LYS A 220 1.91 31.42 -38.16
#